data_AF-A0A5F8GRY8-F1
#
_entry.id   AF-A0A5F8GRY8-F1
#
_cell.length_a   1.000
_cell.length_b   1.000
_cell.length_c   1.000
_cell.angle_alpha   90.00
_cell.angle_beta   90.00
_cell.angle_gamma   90.00
#
_symmetry.space_group_name_H-M   'P 1'
#
loop_
_entity.id
_entity.type
_entity.pdbx_description
1 polymer ?
#
loop_
_entity_poly.entity_id
_entity_poly.type
_entity_poly.pdbx_seq_one_letter_code
_entity_poly.pdbx_strand_id
1 'polypeptide(L)'
;MTVGTNEFSSCPYAEEYQPPIWKSYLYQLQQEAPRPKRIICPREVENRPKYYGREFHGIISREQADQLLGGAEGAYILRESQRQPGCYTLALRFGNQTLNYRLFYDGKHFVGEKRFESIHDLVTDGLITLYIETKASEYISKMTTNPIYEHIGYATLLREKVSRRLSRSKNESRKASVTSEEHHPAVEKDEFFKIK
;
A
#
# COMPACT_ATOMS: atom_id res chain seq x y z
N MET A 1 33.82 32.41 -46.51
CA MET A 1 34.24 31.86 -45.21
C MET A 1 33.04 31.18 -44.60
N THR A 2 33.20 29.88 -44.35
CA THR A 2 32.15 28.89 -44.13
C THR A 2 31.45 29.10 -42.79
N VAL A 3 30.12 29.13 -42.80
CA VAL A 3 29.28 29.13 -41.59
C VAL A 3 29.31 27.71 -41.02
N GLY A 4 30.01 27.53 -39.89
CA GLY A 4 30.06 26.26 -39.17
C GLY A 4 28.71 25.96 -38.53
N THR A 5 28.14 24.83 -38.93
CA THR A 5 26.92 24.24 -38.36
C THR A 5 27.18 23.85 -36.90
N ASN A 6 26.40 24.44 -35.99
CA ASN A 6 26.38 24.08 -34.59
C ASN A 6 25.59 22.77 -34.45
N GLU A 7 26.29 21.63 -34.42
CA GLU A 7 25.68 20.33 -34.12
C GLU A 7 25.24 20.31 -32.65
N PHE A 8 23.94 20.52 -32.43
CA PHE A 8 23.28 20.13 -31.19
C PHE A 8 23.39 18.60 -31.06
N SER A 9 24.42 18.16 -30.33
CA SER A 9 24.57 16.79 -29.87
C SER A 9 23.44 16.48 -28.88
N SER A 10 22.30 16.03 -29.40
CA SER A 10 21.23 15.40 -28.62
C SER A 10 21.83 14.23 -27.83
N CYS A 11 21.81 14.33 -26.50
CA CYS A 11 22.33 13.29 -25.61
C CYS A 11 21.56 11.97 -25.87
N PRO A 12 22.21 10.88 -26.31
CA PRO A 12 21.54 9.64 -26.69
C PRO A 12 21.12 8.77 -25.49
N TYR A 13 21.11 9.33 -24.27
CA TYR A 13 20.90 8.60 -23.01
C TYR A 13 19.62 9.03 -22.27
N ALA A 14 18.53 9.22 -23.01
CA ALA A 14 17.20 9.07 -22.42
C ALA A 14 16.82 7.57 -22.47
N GLU A 15 17.61 6.72 -21.80
CA GLU A 15 17.17 5.36 -21.50
C GLU A 15 15.86 5.48 -20.72
N GLU A 16 14.82 4.84 -21.25
CA GLU A 16 13.45 4.86 -20.77
C GLU A 16 13.41 4.29 -19.34
N TYR A 17 13.57 5.15 -18.34
CA TYR A 17 13.62 4.75 -16.94
C TYR A 17 12.30 4.06 -16.56
N GLN A 18 12.36 2.74 -16.41
CA GLN A 18 11.27 1.94 -15.87
C GLN A 18 11.43 1.87 -14.36
N PRO A 19 10.64 2.62 -13.56
CA PRO A 19 10.72 2.54 -12.11
C PRO A 19 10.43 1.12 -11.62
N PRO A 20 10.99 0.72 -10.47
CA PRO A 20 10.70 -0.60 -9.91
C PRO A 20 9.21 -0.78 -9.65
N ILE A 21 8.71 -2.00 -9.90
CA ILE A 21 7.31 -2.40 -9.68
C ILE A 21 6.87 -2.09 -8.24
N TRP A 22 7.76 -2.37 -7.29
CA TRP A 22 7.53 -2.11 -5.87
C TRP A 22 7.94 -0.70 -5.50
N LYS A 23 6.95 0.14 -5.19
CA LYS A 23 7.17 1.51 -4.75
C LYS A 23 7.63 1.53 -3.29
N SER A 24 8.80 2.09 -3.02
CA SER A 24 9.41 2.13 -1.69
C SER A 24 8.88 3.26 -0.79
N TYR A 25 8.08 4.18 -1.31
CA TYR A 25 7.74 5.44 -0.63
C TYR A 25 7.13 5.25 0.77
N LEU A 26 6.08 4.42 0.90
CA LEU A 26 5.47 4.18 2.22
C LEU A 26 6.39 3.41 3.17
N TYR A 27 7.24 2.53 2.62
CA TYR A 27 8.25 1.83 3.41
C TYR A 27 9.29 2.81 3.97
N GLN A 28 9.75 3.78 3.17
CA GLN A 28 10.66 4.82 3.64
C GLN A 28 10.03 5.67 4.75
N LEU A 29 8.78 6.11 4.58
CA LEU A 29 8.06 6.86 5.61
C LEU A 29 7.88 6.05 6.91
N GLN A 30 7.63 4.74 6.81
CA GLN A 30 7.57 3.88 7.99
C GLN A 30 8.90 3.87 8.77
N GLN A 31 10.04 3.86 8.08
CA GLN A 31 11.36 3.87 8.73
C GLN A 31 11.69 5.23 9.37
N GLU A 32 11.14 6.31 8.82
CA GLU A 32 11.27 7.68 9.36
C GLU A 32 10.31 7.96 10.52
N ALA A 33 9.25 7.19 10.67
CA ALA A 33 8.23 7.42 11.69
C ALA A 33 8.85 7.49 13.10
N PRO A 34 8.36 8.41 13.95
CA PRO A 34 8.87 8.57 15.30
C PRO A 34 8.69 7.27 16.10
N ARG A 35 9.70 6.93 16.90
CA ARG A 35 9.66 5.76 17.76
C ARG A 35 8.94 6.06 19.08
N PRO A 36 8.25 5.07 19.67
CA PRO A 36 7.62 5.21 20.98
C PRO A 36 8.64 5.56 22.07
N LYS A 37 8.38 6.64 22.80
CA LYS A 37 9.17 7.05 23.97
C LYS A 37 8.31 6.98 25.22
N ARG A 38 8.47 5.91 25.99
CA ARG A 38 7.73 5.75 27.24
C ARG A 38 8.23 6.75 28.28
N ILE A 39 7.34 7.57 28.82
CA ILE A 39 7.64 8.39 30.00
C ILE A 39 7.31 7.58 31.26
N ILE A 40 8.34 7.26 32.03
CA ILE A 40 8.25 6.46 33.24
C ILE A 40 7.62 7.29 34.37
N CYS A 41 6.61 6.74 35.04
CA CYS A 41 6.05 7.35 36.24
C CYS A 41 7.09 7.28 37.38
N PRO A 42 7.47 8.43 37.98
CA PRO A 42 8.46 8.46 39.05
C PRO A 42 7.92 7.95 40.40
N ARG A 43 6.61 7.78 40.53
CA ARG A 43 5.93 7.37 41.76
C ARG A 43 5.33 5.99 41.57
N GLU A 44 5.25 5.24 42.67
CA GLU A 44 4.48 3.99 42.70
C GLU A 44 2.99 4.33 42.81
N VAL A 45 2.18 3.72 41.94
CA VAL A 45 0.72 3.96 41.87
C VAL A 45 0.01 2.75 42.44
N GLU A 46 -0.62 2.91 43.61
CA GLU A 46 -1.24 1.82 44.38
C GLU A 46 -2.31 1.05 43.58
N ASN A 47 -3.18 1.77 42.87
CA ASN A 47 -4.30 1.19 42.11
C ASN A 47 -3.98 0.94 40.63
N ARG A 48 -2.71 0.66 40.31
CA ARG A 48 -2.31 0.39 38.92
C ARG A 48 -2.86 -0.97 38.45
N PRO A 49 -3.59 -1.02 37.32
CA PRO A 49 -4.00 -2.28 36.70
C PRO A 49 -2.79 -3.17 36.38
N LYS A 50 -2.89 -4.47 36.67
CA LYS A 50 -1.78 -5.43 36.54
C LYS A 50 -1.21 -5.55 35.12
N TYR A 51 -2.02 -5.22 34.12
CA TYR A 51 -1.65 -5.27 32.70
C TYR A 51 -1.00 -3.97 32.20
N TYR A 52 -0.77 -2.97 33.07
CA TYR A 52 -0.01 -1.77 32.73
C TYR A 52 1.33 -1.69 33.46
N GLY A 53 2.33 -1.15 32.77
CA GLY A 53 3.69 -1.02 33.27
C GLY A 53 3.97 0.30 33.98
N ARG A 54 5.21 0.77 33.83
CA ARG A 54 5.66 2.05 34.43
C ARG A 54 5.22 3.28 33.63
N GLU A 55 4.56 3.07 32.49
CA GLU A 55 3.89 4.11 31.70
C GLU A 55 2.58 4.60 32.34
N PHE A 56 2.06 3.96 33.39
CA PHE A 56 0.82 4.37 34.05
C PHE A 56 1.09 5.41 35.14
N HIS A 57 0.49 6.59 35.00
CA HIS A 57 0.66 7.73 35.91
C HIS A 57 -0.51 7.91 36.87
N GLY A 58 -1.48 7.00 36.88
CA GLY A 58 -2.68 7.11 37.71
C GLY A 58 -3.63 8.21 37.23
N ILE A 59 -4.30 8.86 38.17
CA ILE A 59 -5.28 9.91 37.90
C ILE A 59 -4.54 11.24 37.75
N ILE A 60 -4.29 11.66 36.51
CA ILE A 60 -3.68 12.96 36.16
C ILE A 60 -4.55 13.72 35.15
N SER A 61 -4.46 15.04 35.19
CA SER A 61 -5.19 15.92 34.26
C SER A 61 -4.56 15.92 32.86
N ARG A 62 -5.28 16.49 31.88
CA ARG A 62 -4.74 16.63 30.51
C ARG A 62 -3.56 17.59 30.47
N GLU A 63 -3.63 18.66 31.24
CA GLU A 63 -2.60 19.70 31.34
C GLU A 63 -1.32 19.14 31.96
N GLN A 64 -1.45 18.29 32.99
CA GLN A 64 -0.32 17.57 33.57
C GLN A 64 0.30 16.59 32.57
N ALA A 65 -0.54 15.87 31.80
CA ALA A 65 -0.06 14.99 30.74
C ALA A 65 0.71 15.77 29.66
N ASP A 66 0.21 16.93 29.24
CA ASP A 66 0.86 17.80 28.25
C ASP A 66 2.24 18.28 28.73
N GLN A 67 2.35 18.65 30.00
CA GLN A 67 3.63 19.04 30.61
C GLN A 67 4.64 17.89 30.60
N LEU A 68 4.21 16.68 30.94
CA LEU A 68 5.07 15.48 30.93
C LEU A 68 5.52 15.09 29.51
N LEU A 69 4.66 15.29 28.53
CA LEU A 69 4.87 14.88 27.14
C LEU A 69 5.57 15.93 26.28
N GLY A 70 5.59 17.20 26.71
CA GLY A 70 6.12 18.32 25.93
C GLY A 70 7.60 18.22 25.56
N GLY A 71 8.36 17.35 26.21
CA GLY A 71 9.81 17.22 26.00
C GLY A 71 10.25 16.42 24.77
N ALA A 72 9.39 15.57 24.18
CA ALA A 72 9.81 14.73 23.05
C ALA A 72 8.66 14.26 22.16
N GLU A 73 8.88 14.27 20.84
CA GLU A 73 7.99 13.58 19.89
C GLU A 73 8.03 12.07 20.06
N GLY A 74 6.87 11.43 19.93
CA GLY A 74 6.67 10.01 20.20
C GLY A 74 6.53 9.69 21.69
N ALA A 75 6.60 10.69 22.58
CA ALA A 75 6.41 10.50 24.01
C ALA A 75 4.99 10.02 24.32
N TYR A 76 4.85 9.07 25.26
CA TYR A 76 3.53 8.61 25.69
C TYR A 76 3.46 8.22 27.16
N ILE A 77 2.25 8.33 27.71
CA ILE A 77 1.85 7.88 29.05
C ILE A 77 0.43 7.31 29.03
N LEU A 78 0.12 6.50 30.03
CA LEU A 78 -1.24 6.08 30.36
C LEU A 78 -1.72 6.83 31.59
N ARG A 79 -2.99 7.24 31.56
CA ARG A 79 -3.65 7.89 32.69
C ARG A 79 -5.07 7.39 32.84
N GLU A 80 -5.58 7.47 34.06
CA GLU A 80 -6.99 7.26 34.35
C GLU A 80 -7.77 8.57 34.21
N SER A 81 -8.99 8.49 33.69
CA SER A 81 -9.86 9.65 33.52
C SER A 81 -10.41 10.14 34.86
N GLN A 82 -10.19 11.41 35.17
CA GLN A 82 -10.81 12.08 36.33
C GLN A 82 -12.34 12.08 36.28
N ARG A 83 -12.93 12.06 35.07
CA ARG A 83 -14.39 12.15 34.88
C ARG A 83 -15.09 10.80 35.02
N GLN A 84 -14.38 9.71 34.77
CA GLN A 84 -14.95 8.37 34.74
C GLN A 84 -13.91 7.37 35.29
N PRO A 85 -14.06 6.97 36.57
CA PRO A 85 -13.22 5.93 37.16
C PRO A 85 -13.26 4.64 36.33
N GLY A 86 -12.12 3.94 36.25
CA GLY A 86 -11.95 2.72 35.47
C GLY A 86 -11.81 2.94 33.95
N CYS A 87 -11.87 4.19 33.46
CA CYS A 87 -11.59 4.51 32.06
C CYS A 87 -10.17 5.03 31.88
N TYR A 88 -9.36 4.27 31.13
CA TYR A 88 -7.97 4.60 30.86
C TYR A 88 -7.81 5.33 29.53
N THR A 89 -6.81 6.19 29.46
CA THR A 89 -6.48 6.99 28.27
C THR A 89 -4.99 6.88 27.99
N LEU A 90 -4.65 6.61 26.73
CA LEU A 90 -3.32 6.79 26.17
C LEU A 90 -3.16 8.25 25.74
N ALA A 91 -2.22 8.97 26.36
CA ALA A 91 -1.80 10.29 25.91
C ALA A 91 -0.49 10.15 25.12
N LEU A 92 -0.48 10.63 23.87
CA LEU A 92 0.60 10.46 22.90
C LEU A 92 0.99 11.81 22.29
N ARG A 93 2.29 12.14 22.28
CA ARG A 93 2.82 13.35 21.64
C ARG A 93 3.15 13.08 20.17
N PHE A 94 2.49 13.80 19.28
CA PHE A 94 2.72 13.73 17.83
C PHE A 94 2.45 15.09 17.19
N GLY A 95 3.33 15.57 16.29
CA GLY A 95 3.10 16.82 15.57
C GLY A 95 2.96 18.05 16.48
N ASN A 96 3.74 18.10 17.56
CA ASN A 96 3.68 19.14 18.60
C ASN A 96 2.32 19.26 19.32
N GLN A 97 1.49 18.22 19.25
CA GLN A 97 0.20 18.13 19.93
C GLN A 97 0.13 16.84 20.75
N THR A 98 -0.71 16.86 21.79
CA THR A 98 -0.99 15.66 22.59
C THR A 98 -2.32 15.08 22.19
N LEU A 99 -2.27 13.89 21.62
CA LEU A 99 -3.43 13.10 21.22
C LEU A 99 -3.87 12.24 22.40
N ASN A 100 -5.18 12.15 22.63
CA ASN A 100 -5.77 11.40 23.74
C ASN A 100 -6.68 10.30 23.19
N TYR A 101 -6.29 9.04 23.37
CA TYR A 101 -7.04 7.88 22.91
C TYR A 101 -7.62 7.11 24.09
N ARG A 102 -8.91 6.79 24.05
CA ARG A 102 -9.51 5.90 25.04
C ARG A 102 -8.93 4.51 24.85
N LEU A 103 -8.40 3.94 25.93
CA LEU A 103 -7.74 2.65 25.91
C LEU A 103 -8.68 1.57 26.46
N PHE A 104 -8.73 0.44 25.77
CA PHE A 104 -9.50 -0.72 26.15
C PHE A 104 -8.61 -1.95 26.30
N TYR A 105 -9.11 -2.92 27.07
CA TYR A 105 -8.41 -4.17 27.35
C TYR A 105 -9.40 -5.33 27.45
N ASP A 106 -9.25 -6.32 26.57
CA ASP A 106 -10.03 -7.57 26.54
C ASP A 106 -9.13 -8.82 26.66
N GLY A 107 -7.93 -8.65 27.23
CA GLY A 107 -6.81 -9.58 27.13
C GLY A 107 -5.72 -9.09 26.19
N LYS A 108 -6.07 -8.17 25.27
CA LYS A 108 -5.14 -7.38 24.46
C LYS A 108 -5.44 -5.90 24.57
N HIS A 109 -4.46 -5.05 24.28
CA HIS A 109 -4.63 -3.59 24.30
C HIS A 109 -5.15 -3.08 22.96
N PHE A 110 -6.10 -2.15 22.97
CA PHE A 110 -6.61 -1.53 21.75
C PHE A 110 -7.21 -0.13 21.97
N VAL A 111 -7.16 0.70 20.93
CA VAL A 111 -7.84 2.01 20.84
C VAL A 111 -8.87 2.07 19.70
N GLY A 112 -8.87 1.05 18.84
CA GLY A 112 -9.74 0.89 17.67
C GLY A 112 -9.93 -0.60 17.37
N GLU A 113 -9.80 -1.00 16.11
CA GLU A 113 -10.04 -2.40 15.71
C GLU A 113 -8.85 -3.34 16.00
N LYS A 114 -7.63 -2.84 15.80
CA LYS A 114 -6.39 -3.61 16.00
C LYS A 114 -6.13 -3.88 17.48
N ARG A 115 -5.71 -5.10 17.79
CA ARG A 115 -5.37 -5.58 19.14
C ARG A 115 -3.89 -5.88 19.25
N PHE A 116 -3.30 -5.52 20.38
CA PHE A 116 -1.85 -5.62 20.62
C PHE A 116 -1.54 -6.33 21.92
N GLU A 117 -0.46 -7.11 21.92
CA GLU A 117 0.06 -7.80 23.12
C GLU A 117 0.65 -6.82 24.13
N SER A 118 1.16 -5.68 23.65
CA SER A 118 1.76 -4.66 24.51
C SER A 118 1.33 -3.24 24.12
N ILE A 119 1.36 -2.34 25.10
CA ILE A 119 1.18 -0.90 24.87
C ILE A 119 2.25 -0.34 23.94
N HIS A 120 3.46 -0.89 24.00
CA HIS A 120 4.56 -0.46 23.14
C HIS A 120 4.24 -0.72 21.66
N ASP A 121 3.72 -1.90 21.33
CA ASP A 121 3.37 -2.25 19.95
C ASP A 121 2.19 -1.41 19.45
N LEU A 122 1.19 -1.18 20.31
CA LEU A 122 0.07 -0.30 20.01
C LEU A 122 0.56 1.11 19.67
N VAL A 123 1.43 1.69 20.49
CA VAL A 123 1.97 3.03 20.26
C VAL A 123 2.86 3.06 19.02
N THR A 124 3.62 2.00 18.75
CA THR A 124 4.45 1.88 17.55
C THR A 124 3.60 1.92 16.28
N ASP A 125 2.59 1.05 16.18
CA ASP A 125 1.66 1.02 15.04
C ASP A 125 0.90 2.35 14.90
N GLY A 126 0.47 2.93 16.03
CA GLY A 126 -0.18 4.23 16.07
C GLY A 126 0.69 5.35 15.52
N LEU A 127 1.95 5.45 15.93
CA LEU A 127 2.88 6.48 15.45
C LEU A 127 3.22 6.32 13.96
N ILE A 128 3.39 5.07 13.49
CA ILE A 128 3.59 4.78 12.07
C ILE A 128 2.36 5.22 11.27
N THR A 129 1.17 4.84 11.70
CA THR A 129 -0.10 5.20 11.06
C THR A 129 -0.24 6.72 10.97
N LEU A 130 -0.07 7.42 12.10
CA LEU A 130 -0.14 8.88 12.17
C LEU A 130 0.87 9.54 11.23
N TYR A 131 2.13 9.07 11.21
CA TYR A 131 3.18 9.66 10.37
C TYR A 131 2.89 9.48 8.88
N ILE A 132 2.52 8.26 8.46
CA ILE A 132 2.21 7.95 7.07
C ILE A 132 0.97 8.71 6.60
N GLU A 133 -0.11 8.70 7.38
CA GLU A 133 -1.34 9.42 7.03
C GLU A 133 -1.09 10.93 6.93
N THR A 134 -0.28 11.50 7.82
CA THR A 134 0.07 12.92 7.78
C THR A 134 0.89 13.29 6.54
N LYS A 135 1.85 12.45 6.13
CA LYS A 135 2.80 12.75 5.04
C LYS A 135 2.31 12.33 3.66
N ALA A 136 1.48 11.30 3.57
CA ALA A 136 1.17 10.61 2.33
C ALA A 136 -0.33 10.41 2.08
N SER A 137 -1.22 11.11 2.79
CA SER A 137 -2.68 11.02 2.56
C SER A 137 -3.07 11.15 1.09
N GLU A 138 -2.57 12.15 0.38
CA GLU A 138 -2.84 12.34 -1.06
C GLU A 138 -2.24 11.24 -1.94
N TYR A 139 -1.08 10.71 -1.56
CA TYR A 139 -0.46 9.62 -2.29
C TYR A 139 -1.28 8.34 -2.13
N ILE A 140 -1.67 8.02 -0.89
CA ILE A 140 -2.49 6.86 -0.53
C ILE A 140 -3.82 6.89 -1.26
N SER A 141 -4.50 8.04 -1.32
CA SER A 141 -5.77 8.19 -2.03
C SER A 141 -5.65 7.93 -3.54
N LYS A 142 -4.49 8.19 -4.14
CA LYS A 142 -4.19 7.97 -5.56
C LYS A 142 -3.60 6.58 -5.87
N MET A 143 -3.31 5.75 -4.85
CA MET A 143 -2.68 4.43 -5.09
C MET A 143 -3.55 3.49 -5.93
N THR A 144 -4.87 3.65 -5.88
CA THR A 144 -5.83 2.84 -6.63
C THR A 144 -6.12 3.36 -8.03
N THR A 145 -5.66 4.57 -8.38
CA THR A 145 -5.97 5.20 -9.68
C THR A 145 -5.37 4.43 -10.85
N ASN A 146 -4.13 3.97 -10.72
CA ASN A 146 -3.43 3.20 -11.75
C ASN A 146 -2.93 1.88 -11.13
N PRO A 147 -3.84 0.89 -10.95
CA PRO A 147 -3.49 -0.37 -10.33
C PRO A 147 -2.61 -1.19 -11.28
N ILE A 148 -1.52 -1.73 -10.76
CA ILE A 148 -0.59 -2.56 -11.54
C ILE A 148 -1.01 -4.04 -11.59
N TYR A 149 -2.04 -4.44 -10.84
CA TYR A 149 -2.45 -5.85 -10.66
C TYR A 149 -2.68 -6.59 -11.98
N GLU A 150 -3.27 -5.93 -12.98
CA GLU A 150 -3.54 -6.53 -14.30
C GLU A 150 -2.28 -6.82 -15.12
N HIS A 151 -1.17 -6.16 -14.78
CA HIS A 151 0.08 -6.18 -15.53
C HIS A 151 1.20 -6.93 -14.80
N ILE A 152 0.94 -7.49 -13.62
CA ILE A 152 1.96 -8.20 -12.83
C ILE A 152 1.56 -9.65 -12.53
N GLY A 153 2.59 -10.51 -12.44
CA GLY A 153 2.46 -11.88 -11.98
C GLY A 153 1.74 -12.84 -12.93
N TYR A 154 1.08 -13.85 -12.37
CA TYR A 154 0.44 -14.92 -13.14
C TYR A 154 -0.73 -14.45 -14.01
N ALA A 155 -1.35 -13.31 -13.70
CA ALA A 155 -2.46 -12.75 -14.48
C ALA A 155 -2.03 -12.44 -15.93
N THR A 156 -0.86 -11.83 -16.10
CA THR A 156 -0.27 -11.54 -17.42
C THR A 156 0.08 -12.83 -18.14
N LEU A 157 0.70 -13.81 -17.47
CA LEU A 157 1.06 -15.10 -18.07
C LEU A 157 -0.16 -15.89 -18.56
N LEU A 158 -1.27 -15.86 -17.81
CA LEU A 158 -2.53 -16.51 -18.22
C LEU A 158 -3.15 -15.79 -19.42
N ARG A 159 -3.19 -14.45 -19.41
CA ARG A 159 -3.69 -13.66 -20.54
C ARG A 159 -2.86 -13.89 -21.80
N GLU A 160 -1.54 -13.97 -21.69
CA GLU A 160 -0.64 -14.31 -22.79
C GLU A 160 -0.85 -15.73 -23.31
N LYS A 161 -1.04 -16.71 -22.42
CA LYS A 161 -1.35 -18.10 -22.82
C LYS A 161 -2.69 -18.18 -23.57
N VAL A 162 -3.70 -17.45 -23.11
CA VAL A 162 -5.02 -17.38 -23.76
C VAL A 162 -4.92 -16.66 -25.11
N SER A 163 -4.26 -15.51 -25.18
CA SER A 163 -4.00 -14.79 -26.45
C SER A 163 -3.20 -15.63 -27.44
N ARG A 164 -2.20 -16.40 -26.99
CA ARG A 164 -1.45 -17.33 -27.83
C ARG A 164 -2.31 -18.48 -28.35
N ARG A 165 -3.21 -19.05 -27.53
CA ARG A 165 -4.16 -20.07 -27.98
C ARG A 165 -5.15 -19.52 -29.01
N LEU A 166 -5.68 -18.32 -28.77
CA LEU A 166 -6.64 -17.66 -29.67
C LEU A 166 -6.01 -17.27 -31.01
N SER A 167 -4.78 -16.75 -31.00
CA SER A 167 -4.04 -16.44 -32.23
C SER A 167 -3.64 -17.69 -33.03
N ARG A 168 -3.28 -18.78 -32.35
CA ARG A 168 -2.98 -20.07 -33.01
C ARG A 168 -4.23 -20.65 -33.71
N SER A 169 -5.38 -20.61 -33.04
CA SER A 169 -6.65 -21.03 -33.62
C SER A 169 -7.06 -20.18 -34.83
N LYS A 170 -6.86 -18.85 -34.79
CA LYS A 170 -7.14 -17.95 -35.93
C LYS A 170 -6.24 -18.20 -37.16
N ASN A 171 -4.97 -18.54 -36.95
CA ASN A 171 -4.04 -18.84 -38.05
C ASN A 171 -4.32 -20.20 -38.70
N GLU A 172 -4.84 -21.16 -37.94
CA GLU A 172 -5.24 -22.48 -38.44
C GLU A 172 -6.48 -22.38 -39.33
N SER A 173 -7.47 -21.56 -38.94
CA SER A 173 -8.65 -21.27 -39.78
C SER A 173 -8.32 -20.53 -41.08
N ARG A 174 -7.31 -19.65 -41.08
CA ARG A 174 -6.84 -18.95 -42.29
C ARG A 174 -6.03 -19.82 -43.24
N LYS A 175 -5.35 -20.86 -42.73
CA LYS A 175 -4.64 -21.85 -43.57
C LYS A 175 -5.60 -22.82 -44.26
N ALA A 176 -6.72 -23.17 -43.62
CA ALA A 176 -7.74 -24.04 -44.19
C ALA A 176 -8.51 -23.40 -45.37
N SER A 177 -8.53 -22.07 -45.48
CA SER A 177 -9.22 -21.36 -46.56
C SER A 177 -8.37 -21.10 -47.82
N VAL A 178 -7.05 -21.37 -47.79
CA VAL A 178 -6.13 -21.07 -48.90
C VAL A 178 -5.86 -22.30 -49.79
N THR A 179 -6.31 -23.50 -49.44
CA THR A 179 -6.04 -24.74 -50.19
C THR A 179 -7.11 -25.14 -51.20
N SER A 180 -7.97 -24.22 -51.63
CA SER A 180 -9.14 -24.55 -52.47
C SER A 180 -9.20 -23.71 -53.75
N GLU A 181 -8.12 -23.58 -54.51
CA GLU A 181 -8.21 -23.11 -55.90
C GLU A 181 -7.34 -23.95 -56.87
N GLU A 182 -8.05 -24.43 -57.91
CA GLU A 182 -7.64 -24.91 -59.23
C GLU A 182 -7.02 -26.31 -59.42
N HIS A 183 -7.80 -27.20 -60.07
CA HIS A 183 -7.43 -27.71 -61.40
C HIS A 183 -8.63 -28.26 -62.17
N HIS A 184 -8.94 -27.62 -63.30
CA HIS A 184 -9.80 -28.11 -64.37
C HIS A 184 -9.10 -29.21 -65.19
N PRO A 185 -9.86 -30.07 -65.88
CA PRO A 185 -9.45 -30.48 -67.22
C PRO A 185 -10.57 -30.38 -68.27
N ALA A 186 -10.16 -29.99 -69.48
CA ALA A 186 -10.84 -30.06 -70.78
C ALA A 186 -10.47 -31.39 -71.47
N VAL A 187 -11.14 -32.03 -72.44
CA VAL A 187 -12.38 -31.91 -73.26
C VAL A 187 -12.48 -33.27 -74.00
N GLU A 188 -13.65 -33.84 -74.23
CA GLU A 188 -14.03 -34.39 -75.56
C GLU A 188 -15.54 -34.62 -75.67
N LYS A 189 -16.06 -34.36 -76.88
CA LYS A 189 -17.46 -34.41 -77.29
C LYS A 189 -17.79 -35.82 -77.80
N ASP A 190 -19.04 -36.26 -77.67
CA ASP A 190 -19.88 -36.58 -78.84
C ASP A 190 -21.33 -36.97 -78.47
N GLU A 191 -22.17 -36.77 -79.48
CA GLU A 191 -23.63 -36.72 -79.55
C GLU A 191 -24.40 -37.93 -79.00
N PHE A 192 -25.69 -37.75 -78.64
CA PHE A 192 -26.80 -38.29 -79.46
C PHE A 192 -28.20 -37.82 -78.97
N PHE A 193 -29.01 -37.42 -79.95
CA PHE A 193 -30.47 -37.27 -79.98
C PHE A 193 -31.25 -38.28 -79.07
N LYS A 194 -32.38 -37.88 -78.46
CA LYS A 194 -33.73 -37.87 -79.06
C LYS A 194 -34.85 -37.66 -78.03
N ILE A 195 -35.85 -36.89 -78.45
CA ILE A 195 -37.16 -36.70 -77.86
C ILE A 195 -37.95 -38.02 -77.79
N LYS A 196 -38.62 -38.27 -76.66
CA LYS A 196 -40.04 -38.65 -76.64
C LYS A 196 -40.68 -38.30 -75.30
#